data_AF-A0A1Q3BP18-F1
#
_entry.id   AF-A0A1Q3BP18-F1
#
_cell.length_a   1.000
_cell.length_b   1.000
_cell.length_c   1.000
_cell.angle_alpha   90.00
_cell.angle_beta   90.00
_cell.angle_gamma   90.00
#
_symmetry.space_group_name_H-M   'P 1'
#
loop_
_entity.id
_entity.type
_entity.pdbx_description
1 polymer ?
#
loop_
_entity_poly.entity_id
_entity_poly.type
_entity_poly.pdbx_seq_one_letter_code
_entity_poly.pdbx_strand_id
1 'polypeptide(L)'
;MVINYSDKDEDEDEDENEVSELLELLERFSLENNSLKKTIKALNRENVSLKNELECLSNKSLDDKNVSLEKENETLKVEIDAFKKTFSKFSNSSEKLDKLLGLQRCVFNKAGLGYDEMNNVKHFQKYLEKKDNQKISSSMTCNYCNRYGHTIHTCYRKKNDMHKRNLLLKNKLLKLRTKWVPKGTFFTNPPPGPKATWVPKSST
;
A
#
# COMPACT_ATOMS: atom_id res chain seq x y z
N MET A 1 108.25 -23.09 -79.27
CA MET A 1 107.37 -23.73 -78.27
C MET A 1 106.44 -22.63 -77.81
N VAL A 2 105.23 -22.58 -78.34
CA VAL A 2 104.24 -21.55 -78.05
C VAL A 2 103.11 -22.27 -77.32
N ILE A 3 102.89 -21.93 -76.05
CA ILE A 3 101.74 -22.40 -75.29
C ILE A 3 100.96 -21.16 -74.90
N ASN A 4 99.73 -21.11 -75.41
CA ASN A 4 98.71 -20.09 -75.22
C ASN A 4 98.41 -19.88 -73.73
N TYR A 5 98.43 -18.62 -73.31
CA TYR A 5 97.72 -18.15 -72.12
C TYR A 5 96.42 -17.50 -72.62
N SER A 6 95.33 -18.27 -72.64
CA SER A 6 93.98 -17.74 -72.86
C SER A 6 93.03 -18.72 -72.16
N ASP A 7 92.49 -18.33 -71.00
CA ASP A 7 91.28 -18.89 -70.35
C ASP A 7 91.22 -18.41 -68.89
N LYS A 8 91.33 -17.10 -68.65
CA LYS A 8 91.10 -16.52 -67.31
C LYS A 8 90.25 -15.26 -67.30
N ASP A 9 89.95 -14.71 -68.48
CA ASP A 9 89.26 -13.42 -68.58
C ASP A 9 87.73 -13.60 -68.71
N GLU A 10 87.22 -14.80 -69.02
CA GLU A 10 85.77 -15.04 -69.15
C GLU A 10 85.06 -15.20 -67.78
N ASP A 11 85.75 -15.69 -66.75
CA ASP A 11 85.15 -15.91 -65.41
C ASP A 11 85.04 -14.60 -64.59
N GLU A 12 85.96 -13.63 -64.78
CA GLU A 12 85.96 -12.37 -64.02
C GLU A 12 84.80 -11.42 -64.41
N ASP A 13 84.42 -11.41 -65.70
CA ASP A 13 83.34 -10.57 -66.23
C ASP A 13 81.94 -11.03 -65.75
N GLU A 14 81.75 -12.35 -65.55
CA GLU A 14 80.48 -12.93 -65.06
C GLU A 14 80.30 -12.66 -63.56
N ASP A 15 81.38 -12.76 -62.78
CA ASP A 15 81.42 -12.42 -61.36
C ASP A 15 81.15 -10.90 -61.11
N GLU A 16 81.68 -10.01 -61.94
CA GLU A 16 81.43 -8.56 -61.83
C GLU A 16 79.96 -8.19 -62.09
N ASN A 17 79.30 -8.89 -63.02
CA ASN A 17 77.88 -8.69 -63.32
C ASN A 17 76.98 -9.14 -62.16
N GLU A 18 77.26 -10.30 -61.55
CA GLU A 18 76.52 -10.77 -60.36
C GLU A 18 76.66 -9.82 -59.17
N VAL A 19 77.86 -9.28 -58.92
CA VAL A 19 78.11 -8.31 -57.84
C VAL A 19 77.31 -7.02 -58.06
N SER A 20 77.19 -6.57 -59.31
CA SER A 20 76.40 -5.39 -59.67
C SER A 20 74.90 -5.60 -59.42
N GLU A 21 74.33 -6.74 -59.83
CA GLU A 21 72.93 -7.08 -59.54
C GLU A 21 72.65 -7.16 -58.02
N LEU A 22 73.57 -7.74 -57.24
CA LEU A 22 73.45 -7.82 -55.80
C LEU A 22 73.49 -6.43 -55.12
N LEU A 23 74.30 -5.50 -55.64
CA LEU A 23 74.35 -4.12 -55.15
C LEU A 23 73.03 -3.38 -55.40
N GLU A 24 72.46 -3.50 -56.60
CA GLU A 24 71.15 -2.91 -56.92
C GLU A 24 70.05 -3.47 -56.03
N LEU A 25 70.06 -4.79 -55.79
CA LEU A 25 69.15 -5.45 -54.86
C LEU A 25 69.28 -4.91 -53.44
N LEU A 26 70.51 -4.74 -52.95
CA LEU A 26 70.80 -4.22 -51.61
C LEU A 26 70.28 -2.79 -51.46
N GLU A 27 70.51 -1.94 -52.46
CA GLU A 27 70.03 -0.55 -52.45
C GLU A 27 68.50 -0.51 -52.41
N ARG A 28 67.83 -1.31 -53.23
CA ARG A 28 66.37 -1.44 -53.27
C ARG A 28 65.81 -1.89 -51.92
N PHE A 29 66.40 -2.92 -51.30
CA PHE A 29 65.99 -3.37 -49.97
C PHE A 29 66.23 -2.30 -48.90
N SER A 30 67.29 -1.49 -49.00
CA SER A 30 67.54 -0.40 -48.06
C SER A 30 66.44 0.68 -48.16
N LEU A 31 65.99 0.99 -49.37
CA LEU A 31 64.92 1.96 -49.62
C LEU A 31 63.59 1.46 -49.06
N GLU A 32 63.28 0.18 -49.29
CA GLU A 32 62.08 -0.46 -48.77
C GLU A 32 62.08 -0.54 -47.24
N ASN A 33 63.20 -0.92 -46.62
CA ASN A 33 63.33 -0.90 -45.15
C ASN A 33 63.13 0.50 -44.57
N ASN A 34 63.64 1.53 -45.25
CA ASN A 34 63.42 2.91 -44.83
C ASN A 34 61.96 3.35 -44.98
N SER A 35 61.27 2.92 -46.04
CA SER A 35 59.85 3.21 -46.22
C SER A 35 59.00 2.52 -45.15
N LEU A 36 59.25 1.23 -44.89
CA LEU A 36 58.61 0.45 -43.82
C LEU A 36 58.86 1.06 -42.44
N LYS A 37 60.08 1.54 -42.17
CA LYS A 37 60.39 2.23 -40.90
C LYS A 37 59.58 3.52 -40.74
N LYS A 38 59.30 4.24 -41.82
CA LYS A 38 58.45 5.44 -41.80
C LYS A 38 56.98 5.07 -41.56
N THR A 39 56.47 4.03 -42.21
CA THR A 39 55.07 3.58 -42.03
C THR A 39 54.84 3.05 -40.60
N ILE A 40 55.77 2.25 -40.05
CA ILE A 40 55.71 1.79 -38.65
C ILE A 40 55.65 2.98 -37.67
N LYS A 41 56.46 4.02 -37.89
CA LYS A 41 56.43 5.22 -37.05
C LYS A 41 55.10 5.96 -37.15
N ALA A 42 54.49 6.04 -38.33
CA ALA A 42 53.19 6.67 -38.51
C ALA A 42 52.09 5.87 -37.79
N LEU A 43 52.04 4.55 -38.02
CA LEU A 43 51.07 3.65 -37.37
C LEU A 43 51.20 3.66 -35.85
N ASN A 44 52.43 3.70 -35.31
CA ASN A 44 52.62 3.80 -33.86
C ASN A 44 52.06 5.10 -33.27
N ARG A 45 52.17 6.22 -33.98
CA ARG A 45 51.56 7.49 -33.53
C ARG A 45 50.05 7.41 -33.54
N GLU A 46 49.48 6.83 -34.59
CA GLU A 46 48.03 6.64 -34.71
C GLU A 46 47.50 5.72 -33.61
N ASN A 47 48.17 4.60 -33.34
CA ASN A 47 47.82 3.69 -32.23
C ASN A 47 47.83 4.39 -30.87
N VAL A 48 48.82 5.25 -30.61
CA VAL A 48 48.85 6.04 -29.36
C VAL A 48 47.68 7.02 -29.30
N SER A 49 47.34 7.68 -30.40
CA SER A 49 46.19 8.60 -30.47
C SER A 49 44.87 7.88 -30.21
N LEU A 50 44.63 6.76 -30.90
CA LEU A 50 43.42 5.96 -30.75
C LEU A 50 43.28 5.41 -29.32
N LYS A 51 44.38 4.97 -28.72
CA LYS A 51 44.39 4.52 -27.33
C LYS A 51 43.96 5.63 -26.36
N ASN A 52 44.46 6.85 -26.55
CA ASN A 52 44.10 8.00 -25.73
C ASN A 52 42.63 8.41 -25.91
N GLU A 53 42.11 8.36 -27.14
CA GLU A 53 40.70 8.64 -27.42
C GLU A 53 39.77 7.63 -26.75
N LEU A 54 40.09 6.33 -26.84
CA LEU A 54 39.34 5.28 -26.16
C LEU A 54 39.31 5.47 -24.64
N GLU A 55 40.45 5.82 -24.03
CA GLU A 55 40.54 6.10 -22.60
C GLU A 55 39.67 7.31 -22.20
N CYS A 56 39.74 8.40 -22.97
CA CYS A 56 38.93 9.60 -22.74
C CYS A 56 37.43 9.33 -22.85
N LEU A 57 37.00 8.54 -23.85
CA LEU A 57 35.60 8.20 -24.07
C LEU A 57 35.06 7.27 -22.99
N SER A 58 35.84 6.28 -22.58
CA SER A 58 35.47 5.32 -21.55
C SER A 58 35.23 6.03 -20.21
N ASN A 59 36.15 6.89 -19.78
CA ASN A 59 36.06 7.54 -18.48
C ASN A 59 34.90 8.53 -18.42
N LYS A 60 34.75 9.42 -19.41
CA LYS A 60 33.66 10.40 -19.43
C LYS A 60 32.27 9.75 -19.46
N SER A 61 32.08 8.73 -20.30
CA SER A 61 30.77 8.08 -20.43
C SER A 61 30.34 7.35 -19.16
N LEU A 62 31.30 6.77 -18.44
CA LEU A 62 31.03 6.06 -17.19
C LEU A 62 30.76 7.03 -16.03
N ASP A 63 31.55 8.10 -15.92
CA ASP A 63 31.40 9.09 -14.85
C ASP A 63 30.05 9.79 -14.91
N ASP A 64 29.61 10.23 -16.10
CA ASP A 64 28.31 10.90 -16.26
C ASP A 64 27.13 9.98 -15.90
N LYS A 65 27.20 8.70 -16.31
CA LYS A 65 26.19 7.69 -15.96
C LYS A 65 26.17 7.42 -14.46
N ASN A 66 27.33 7.29 -13.84
CA ASN A 66 27.44 7.08 -12.39
C ASN A 66 26.86 8.25 -11.61
N VAL A 67 27.21 9.49 -11.97
CA VAL A 67 26.66 10.70 -11.34
C VAL A 67 25.13 10.78 -11.50
N SER A 68 24.60 10.41 -12.66
CA SER A 68 23.15 10.36 -12.88
C SER A 68 22.48 9.31 -12.01
N LEU A 69 23.05 8.09 -11.93
CA LEU A 69 22.51 6.99 -11.14
C LEU A 69 22.59 7.27 -9.63
N GLU A 70 23.66 7.90 -9.15
CA GLU A 70 23.79 8.31 -7.75
C GLU A 70 22.68 9.30 -7.35
N LYS A 71 22.42 10.32 -8.18
CA LYS A 71 21.34 11.27 -7.95
C LYS A 71 19.97 10.60 -7.93
N GLU A 72 19.69 9.71 -8.87
CA GLU A 72 18.43 8.97 -8.91
C GLU A 72 18.27 8.11 -7.64
N ASN A 73 19.32 7.40 -7.22
CA ASN A 73 19.32 6.61 -5.99
C ASN A 73 19.07 7.45 -4.74
N GLU A 74 19.67 8.64 -4.63
CA GLU A 74 19.40 9.57 -3.54
C GLU A 74 17.93 10.00 -3.52
N THR A 75 17.36 10.37 -4.68
CA THR A 75 15.94 10.74 -4.78
C THR A 75 15.00 9.60 -4.38
N LEU A 76 15.25 8.39 -4.88
CA LEU A 76 14.44 7.21 -4.56
C LEU A 76 14.50 6.87 -3.06
N LYS A 77 15.66 7.03 -2.43
CA LYS A 77 15.82 6.80 -0.99
C LYS A 77 14.96 7.77 -0.17
N VAL A 78 14.94 9.04 -0.55
CA VAL A 78 14.10 10.06 0.09
C VAL A 78 12.61 9.75 -0.07
N GLU A 79 12.18 9.36 -1.27
CA GLU A 79 10.79 8.97 -1.55
C GLU A 79 10.37 7.73 -0.74
N ILE A 80 11.23 6.71 -0.67
CA ILE A 80 10.99 5.50 0.13
C ILE A 80 10.81 5.85 1.60
N ASP A 81 11.65 6.71 2.17
CA ASP A 81 11.54 7.09 3.58
C ASP A 81 10.28 7.91 3.85
N ALA A 82 9.88 8.78 2.92
CA ALA A 82 8.61 9.49 2.97
C ALA A 82 7.42 8.50 2.92
N PHE A 83 7.44 7.53 2.00
CA PHE A 83 6.41 6.52 1.88
C PHE A 83 6.33 5.59 3.09
N LYS A 84 7.46 5.16 3.65
CA LYS A 84 7.47 4.38 4.89
C LYS A 84 6.81 5.14 6.04
N LYS A 85 7.06 6.45 6.14
CA LYS A 85 6.46 7.31 7.16
C LYS A 85 4.94 7.46 6.97
N THR A 86 4.46 7.63 5.74
CA THR A 86 3.01 7.71 5.47
C THR A 86 2.34 6.35 5.67
N PHE A 87 2.97 5.26 5.25
CA PHE A 87 2.48 3.90 5.42
C PHE A 87 2.37 3.51 6.90
N SER A 88 3.37 3.83 7.72
CA SER A 88 3.31 3.59 9.17
C SER A 88 2.13 4.33 9.82
N LYS A 89 1.89 5.60 9.47
CA LYS A 89 0.73 6.36 9.95
C LYS A 89 -0.60 5.73 9.49
N PHE A 90 -0.68 5.33 8.22
CA PHE A 90 -1.86 4.67 7.66
C PHE A 90 -2.14 3.35 8.38
N SER A 91 -1.12 2.49 8.53
CA SER A 91 -1.21 1.21 9.23
C SER A 91 -1.68 1.39 10.68
N ASN A 92 -1.10 2.35 11.41
CA ASN A 92 -1.53 2.67 12.78
C ASN A 92 -2.99 3.15 12.85
N SER A 93 -3.46 3.91 11.86
CA SER A 93 -4.85 4.35 11.80
C SER A 93 -5.80 3.21 11.43
N SER A 94 -5.39 2.32 10.53
CA SER A 94 -6.14 1.12 10.15
C SER A 94 -6.35 0.20 11.35
N GLU A 95 -5.29 -0.08 12.12
CA GLU A 95 -5.39 -0.93 13.30
C GLU A 95 -6.35 -0.34 14.36
N LYS A 96 -6.35 0.98 14.54
CA LYS A 96 -7.31 1.66 15.42
C LYS A 96 -8.74 1.53 14.91
N LEU A 97 -8.94 1.68 13.59
CA LEU A 97 -10.25 1.51 12.97
C LEU A 97 -10.74 0.06 13.14
N ASP A 98 -9.88 -0.93 12.91
CA ASP A 98 -10.21 -2.35 13.07
C ASP A 98 -10.60 -2.67 14.51
N LYS A 99 -9.93 -2.09 15.51
CA LYS A 99 -10.31 -2.21 16.94
C LYS A 99 -11.69 -1.59 17.21
N LEU A 100 -11.96 -0.40 16.69
CA LEU A 100 -13.26 0.27 16.86
C LEU A 100 -14.39 -0.52 16.20
N LEU A 101 -14.20 -0.95 14.96
CA LEU A 101 -15.17 -1.77 14.22
C LEU A 101 -15.36 -3.13 14.91
N GLY A 102 -14.27 -3.74 15.40
CA GLY A 102 -14.31 -4.97 16.20
C GLY A 102 -15.18 -4.83 17.45
N LEU A 103 -15.13 -3.69 18.14
CA LEU A 103 -15.98 -3.40 19.31
C LEU A 103 -17.43 -3.07 18.94
N GLN A 104 -17.67 -2.46 17.77
CA GLN A 104 -19.01 -2.09 17.29
C GLN A 104 -19.78 -3.29 16.69
N ARG A 105 -19.13 -4.44 16.50
CA ARG A 105 -19.77 -5.70 16.06
C ARG A 105 -20.71 -6.21 17.15
N CYS A 106 -21.94 -5.70 17.17
CA CYS A 106 -23.04 -6.31 17.89
C CYS A 106 -23.24 -7.72 17.31
N VAL A 107 -23.22 -8.76 18.15
CA VAL A 107 -23.28 -10.21 17.80
C VAL A 107 -24.51 -10.60 16.95
N PHE A 108 -25.43 -9.65 16.74
CA PHE A 108 -26.66 -9.80 15.98
C PHE A 108 -26.60 -9.25 14.54
N ASN A 109 -25.58 -8.45 14.18
CA ASN A 109 -25.43 -7.93 12.82
C ASN A 109 -24.73 -8.97 11.93
N LYS A 110 -25.53 -9.80 11.24
CA LYS A 110 -25.08 -10.85 10.29
C LYS A 110 -24.75 -10.35 8.88
N ALA A 111 -24.69 -9.04 8.67
CA ALA A 111 -24.39 -8.45 7.37
C ALA A 111 -23.49 -7.23 7.56
N GLY A 112 -22.33 -7.23 6.90
CA GLY A 112 -21.38 -6.13 6.92
C GLY A 112 -19.95 -6.56 6.57
N LEU A 113 -19.13 -5.58 6.14
CA LEU A 113 -17.69 -5.77 5.91
C LEU A 113 -17.01 -6.24 7.20
N GLY A 114 -16.37 -7.40 7.15
CA GLY A 114 -15.67 -8.01 8.29
C GLY A 114 -16.50 -8.95 9.17
N TYR A 115 -17.71 -9.36 8.75
CA TYR A 115 -18.41 -10.50 9.35
C TYR A 115 -17.67 -11.78 9.00
N ASP A 116 -17.12 -12.44 10.02
CA ASP A 116 -16.50 -13.76 9.90
C ASP A 116 -17.42 -14.78 10.55
N GLU A 117 -18.07 -15.59 9.72
CA GLU A 117 -19.01 -16.63 10.12
C GLU A 117 -18.34 -17.69 11.03
N MET A 118 -17.02 -17.77 11.05
CA MET A 118 -16.25 -18.71 11.89
C MET A 118 -16.16 -18.27 13.35
N ASN A 119 -16.36 -16.99 13.66
CA ASN A 119 -16.27 -16.42 15.02
C ASN A 119 -17.62 -16.38 15.76
N ASN A 120 -18.56 -17.25 15.41
CA ASN A 120 -19.83 -17.43 16.11
C ASN A 120 -19.60 -17.88 17.56
N VAL A 121 -19.42 -16.90 18.45
CA VAL A 121 -19.35 -17.04 19.90
C VAL A 121 -20.63 -17.76 20.35
N LYS A 122 -20.50 -19.07 20.64
CA LYS A 122 -21.56 -19.99 21.11
C LYS A 122 -22.30 -19.54 22.39
N HIS A 123 -21.93 -18.40 22.98
CA HIS A 123 -22.40 -17.96 24.29
C HIS A 123 -23.86 -17.48 24.33
N PHE A 124 -24.51 -17.23 23.18
CA PHE A 124 -25.90 -16.73 23.17
C PHE A 124 -26.99 -17.79 23.01
N GLN A 125 -26.63 -19.01 22.63
CA GLN A 125 -27.61 -20.10 22.47
C GLN A 125 -28.26 -20.48 23.82
N LYS A 126 -27.50 -20.34 24.92
CA LYS A 126 -27.99 -20.56 26.30
C LYS A 126 -29.11 -19.60 26.73
N TYR A 127 -29.26 -18.44 26.09
CA TYR A 127 -30.29 -17.45 26.40
C TYR A 127 -31.56 -17.62 25.57
N LEU A 128 -31.48 -18.22 24.37
CA LEU A 128 -32.63 -18.45 23.50
C LEU A 128 -33.37 -19.74 23.84
N GLU A 129 -32.67 -20.79 24.28
CA GLU A 129 -33.26 -22.10 24.55
C GLU A 129 -34.13 -22.17 25.83
N LYS A 130 -34.19 -21.09 26.63
CA LYS A 130 -34.91 -21.09 27.91
C LYS A 130 -36.32 -20.49 27.88
N LYS A 131 -36.86 -20.06 26.73
CA LYS A 131 -38.13 -19.34 26.73
C LYS A 131 -39.39 -20.19 26.49
N ASP A 132 -39.27 -21.36 25.86
CA ASP A 132 -40.45 -22.08 25.39
C ASP A 132 -40.89 -23.26 26.26
N ASN A 133 -40.13 -23.64 27.29
CA ASN A 133 -40.45 -24.79 28.15
C ASN A 133 -40.59 -24.47 29.64
N GLN A 134 -40.73 -23.20 30.03
CA GLN A 134 -41.18 -22.90 31.37
C GLN A 134 -42.70 -23.01 31.40
N LYS A 135 -43.20 -24.23 31.67
CA LYS A 135 -44.51 -24.46 32.29
C LYS A 135 -44.73 -23.32 33.30
N ILE A 136 -45.65 -22.42 32.97
CA ILE A 136 -46.04 -21.29 33.80
C ILE A 136 -46.53 -21.91 35.10
N SER A 137 -45.61 -21.91 36.08
CA SER A 137 -45.82 -22.46 37.40
C SER A 137 -47.09 -21.82 37.97
N SER A 138 -47.98 -22.69 38.42
CA SER A 138 -49.34 -22.50 38.88
C SER A 138 -49.52 -21.53 40.07
N SER A 139 -48.53 -20.68 40.38
CA SER A 139 -48.54 -19.72 41.49
C SER A 139 -48.74 -18.26 41.07
N MET A 140 -48.64 -17.91 39.78
CA MET A 140 -48.76 -16.50 39.37
C MET A 140 -50.24 -16.10 39.17
N THR A 141 -50.80 -15.40 40.14
CA THR A 141 -52.13 -14.76 40.07
C THR A 141 -52.05 -13.37 39.44
N CYS A 142 -53.03 -13.03 38.63
CA CYS A 142 -53.18 -11.70 38.09
C CYS A 142 -53.87 -10.78 39.09
N ASN A 143 -53.19 -9.74 39.60
CA ASN A 143 -53.78 -8.77 40.55
C ASN A 143 -54.97 -7.95 39.99
N TYR A 144 -55.28 -8.05 38.70
CA TYR A 144 -56.42 -7.34 38.09
C TYR A 144 -57.71 -8.19 38.06
N CYS A 145 -57.59 -9.49 37.77
CA CYS A 145 -58.74 -10.39 37.64
C CYS A 145 -58.73 -11.57 38.62
N ASN A 146 -57.72 -11.64 39.50
CA ASN A 146 -57.51 -12.67 40.51
C ASN A 146 -57.54 -14.11 39.97
N ARG A 147 -57.12 -14.32 38.71
CA ARG A 147 -56.99 -15.65 38.09
C ARG A 147 -55.52 -16.04 37.93
N TYR A 148 -55.24 -17.33 38.03
CA TYR A 148 -53.91 -17.91 37.90
C TYR A 148 -53.45 -17.97 36.43
N GLY A 149 -52.14 -18.09 36.22
CA GLY A 149 -51.50 -18.41 34.94
C GLY A 149 -51.13 -17.20 34.06
N HIS A 150 -51.32 -15.96 34.51
CA HIS A 150 -50.94 -14.77 33.73
C HIS A 150 -50.68 -13.55 34.63
N THR A 151 -49.98 -12.53 34.11
CA THR A 151 -49.68 -11.29 34.84
C THR A 151 -50.67 -10.18 34.48
N ILE A 152 -50.64 -9.07 35.23
CA ILE A 152 -51.44 -7.87 34.92
C ILE A 152 -51.23 -7.39 33.48
N HIS A 153 -50.00 -7.49 32.95
CA HIS A 153 -49.65 -7.03 31.60
C HIS A 153 -50.23 -7.93 30.50
N THR A 154 -50.39 -9.23 30.78
CA THR A 154 -50.97 -10.20 29.84
C THR A 154 -52.45 -10.49 30.11
N CYS A 155 -53.07 -9.80 31.07
CA CYS A 155 -54.48 -9.98 31.41
C CYS A 155 -55.43 -9.55 30.30
N TYR A 156 -56.19 -10.52 29.76
CA TYR A 156 -57.19 -10.30 28.73
C TYR A 156 -58.30 -9.33 29.18
N ARG A 157 -58.79 -9.47 30.41
CA ARG A 157 -59.85 -8.60 30.96
C ARG A 157 -59.40 -7.14 31.03
N LYS A 158 -58.17 -6.89 31.51
CA LYS A 158 -57.58 -5.55 31.56
C LYS A 158 -57.43 -4.94 30.17
N LYS A 159 -56.92 -5.72 29.20
CA LYS A 159 -56.78 -5.27 27.81
C LYS A 159 -58.13 -4.89 27.19
N ASN A 160 -59.16 -5.71 27.40
CA ASN A 160 -60.50 -5.42 26.91
C ASN A 160 -61.12 -4.16 27.56
N ASP A 161 -60.93 -3.96 28.86
CA ASP A 161 -61.44 -2.77 29.55
C ASP A 161 -60.70 -1.49 29.12
N MET A 162 -59.40 -1.57 28.82
CA MET A 162 -58.66 -0.48 28.19
C MET A 162 -59.12 -0.23 26.76
N HIS A 163 -59.39 -1.28 25.98
CA HIS A 163 -59.93 -1.15 24.62
C HIS A 163 -61.31 -0.48 24.64
N LYS A 164 -62.20 -0.87 25.55
CA LYS A 164 -63.51 -0.23 25.75
C LYS A 164 -63.36 1.24 26.16
N ARG A 165 -62.46 1.56 27.11
CA ARG A 165 -62.15 2.95 27.48
C ARG A 165 -61.62 3.77 26.30
N ASN A 166 -60.71 3.20 25.51
CA ASN A 166 -60.18 3.85 24.32
C ASN A 166 -61.25 4.02 23.25
N LEU A 167 -62.20 3.08 23.11
CA LEU A 167 -63.34 3.21 22.22
C LEU A 167 -64.30 4.31 22.70
N LEU A 168 -64.56 4.43 24.01
CA LEU A 168 -65.36 5.51 24.60
C LEU A 168 -64.69 6.89 24.47
N LEU A 169 -63.36 6.96 24.59
CA LEU A 169 -62.58 8.17 24.30
C LEU A 169 -62.64 8.53 22.81
N LYS A 170 -62.51 7.54 21.91
CA LYS A 170 -62.61 7.74 20.45
C LYS A 170 -64.01 8.18 20.02
N ASN A 171 -65.06 7.63 20.64
CA ASN A 171 -66.46 7.96 20.39
C ASN A 171 -66.92 9.26 21.08
N LYS A 172 -65.98 10.08 21.64
CA LYS A 172 -66.21 11.41 22.23
C LYS A 172 -67.18 11.50 23.42
N LEU A 173 -67.56 10.39 24.06
CA LEU A 173 -68.43 10.43 25.25
C LEU A 173 -67.71 10.92 26.51
N LEU A 174 -66.38 10.79 26.55
CA LEU A 174 -65.52 11.32 27.62
C LEU A 174 -64.46 12.22 27.00
N LYS A 175 -64.80 13.51 26.77
CA LYS A 175 -63.83 14.51 26.31
C LYS A 175 -62.96 14.96 27.50
N LEU A 176 -61.77 14.38 27.63
CA LEU A 176 -60.72 15.01 28.45
C LEU A 176 -60.25 16.29 27.73
N ARG A 177 -60.31 17.43 28.42
CA ARG A 177 -59.94 18.76 27.89
C ARG A 177 -58.42 18.83 27.69
N THR A 178 -57.92 18.40 26.55
CA THR A 178 -56.51 18.59 26.17
C THR A 178 -56.35 19.93 25.47
N LYS A 179 -55.60 20.85 26.07
CA LYS A 179 -55.23 22.15 25.47
C LYS A 179 -53.87 22.00 24.79
N TRP A 180 -53.77 22.39 23.52
CA TRP A 180 -52.51 22.34 22.76
C TRP A 180 -51.56 23.45 23.23
N VAL A 181 -50.28 23.11 23.42
CA VAL A 181 -49.23 24.07 23.82
C VAL A 181 -47.97 23.81 22.97
N PRO A 182 -47.28 24.85 22.45
CA PRO A 182 -46.06 24.70 21.67
C PRO A 182 -44.91 24.06 22.46
N LYS A 183 -44.00 23.36 21.77
CA LYS A 183 -42.82 22.75 22.40
C LYS A 183 -41.90 23.83 22.95
N GLY A 184 -41.60 23.77 24.26
CA GLY A 184 -40.69 24.70 24.95
C GLY A 184 -41.34 25.55 26.04
N THR A 185 -42.66 25.48 26.23
CA THR A 185 -43.33 26.18 27.34
C THR A 185 -43.19 25.37 28.63
N PHE A 186 -42.33 25.83 29.55
CA PHE A 186 -42.28 25.29 30.90
C PHE A 186 -43.42 25.90 31.73
N PHE A 187 -44.18 25.07 32.45
CA PHE A 187 -45.19 25.53 33.40
C PHE A 187 -44.49 26.33 34.51
N THR A 188 -44.71 27.64 34.56
CA THR A 188 -44.08 28.54 35.55
C THR A 188 -44.67 28.42 36.95
N ASN A 189 -45.66 27.55 37.17
CA ASN A 189 -46.13 27.18 38.51
C ASN A 189 -46.46 25.68 38.55
N PRO A 190 -45.53 24.82 39.00
CA PRO A 190 -45.86 23.44 39.34
C PRO A 190 -46.72 23.42 40.61
N PRO A 191 -47.79 22.60 40.69
CA PRO A 191 -48.52 22.39 41.93
C PRO A 191 -47.58 21.78 43.00
N PRO A 192 -47.73 22.17 44.29
CA PRO A 192 -46.80 21.76 45.34
C PRO A 192 -46.89 20.24 45.56
N GLY A 193 -45.86 19.50 45.14
CA GLY A 193 -45.77 18.05 45.29
C GLY A 193 -44.36 17.54 44.97
N PRO A 194 -43.95 16.38 45.52
CA PRO A 194 -42.55 16.03 45.70
C PRO A 194 -41.95 15.44 44.42
N LYS A 195 -41.70 16.28 43.43
CA LYS A 195 -40.84 15.98 42.28
C LYS A 195 -40.04 17.22 41.93
N ALA A 196 -39.00 17.48 42.72
CA ALA A 196 -38.03 18.52 42.42
C ALA A 196 -37.26 18.14 41.15
N THR A 197 -37.41 18.91 40.09
CA THR A 197 -36.59 18.81 38.88
C THR A 197 -35.28 19.55 39.15
N TRP A 198 -34.15 18.85 39.05
CA TRP A 198 -32.82 19.44 39.20
C TRP A 198 -32.56 20.52 38.13
N VAL A 199 -31.98 21.64 38.53
CA VAL A 199 -31.52 22.72 37.64
C VAL A 199 -30.03 22.97 37.89
N PRO A 200 -29.19 23.12 36.86
CA PRO A 200 -27.75 23.37 37.06
C PRO A 200 -27.52 24.76 37.65
N LYS A 201 -26.65 24.87 38.65
CA LYS A 201 -26.13 26.17 39.11
C LYS A 201 -25.10 26.68 38.11
N SER A 202 -25.31 27.86 37.56
CA SER A 202 -24.26 28.60 36.84
C SER A 202 -23.22 29.13 37.83
N SER A 203 -21.94 28.99 37.49
CA SER A 203 -20.82 29.52 38.26
C SER A 203 -20.78 31.05 38.18
N THR A 204 -20.66 31.70 39.33
CA THR A 204 -20.22 33.11 39.45
C THR A 204 -18.89 33.10 40.21
#